data_AF-A0A6G3DA99-F1
#
_entry.id   AF-A0A6G3DA99-F1
#
_cell.length_a   1.000
_cell.length_b   1.000
_cell.length_c   1.000
_cell.angle_alpha   90.00
_cell.angle_beta   90.00
_cell.angle_gamma   90.00
#
_symmetry.space_group_name_H-M   'P 1'
#
loop_
_entity.id
_entity.type
_entity.pdbx_description
1 polymer ?
#
loop_
_entity_poly.entity_id
_entity_poly.type
_entity_poly.pdbx_seq_one_letter_code
_entity_poly.pdbx_strand_id
1 'polypeptide(L)'
;DPTGGILAARAGIAEGTLRGPRLLATGCGITGRDGHPAATVFSDNPWARERFTGEVDSVQEIRDLVHHLADRKVDAIKLLSEGACAHSGGPTYLWQNPAFPDGVELERLPLELLRAGIETGHERGLRVTVHTTQQAAAREAIEAGADGLEHGVTVEPLTDQSLIDLMLEHGITYTPTLWIDDAHPDVRGNLEKVSQAGVHIALGSDTFSGRGLFGANTLDEAELMVAAGMTPTQVLAAGTSGASWQCARPDLGTVAQGKRADLLVLNADPTTDIKNLRDLSMVILNGELAVDKR
;
A
#
# COMPACT_ATOMS: atom_id res chain seq x y z
N ASP A 1 13.60 -9.29 -15.12
CA ASP A 1 12.12 -9.19 -15.02
C ASP A 1 11.75 -8.95 -13.57
N PRO A 2 11.10 -7.80 -13.25
CA PRO A 2 10.76 -7.40 -11.88
C PRO A 2 9.74 -8.32 -11.18
N THR A 3 9.07 -9.21 -11.90
CA THR A 3 8.10 -10.16 -11.31
C THR A 3 8.74 -11.45 -10.82
N GLY A 4 9.95 -11.79 -11.28
CA GLY A 4 10.50 -13.13 -11.14
C GLY A 4 10.60 -13.63 -9.69
N GLY A 5 11.14 -12.80 -8.80
CA GLY A 5 11.35 -13.17 -7.40
C GLY A 5 10.04 -13.36 -6.63
N ILE A 6 9.16 -12.36 -6.66
CA ILE A 6 7.90 -12.40 -5.90
C ILE A 6 6.95 -13.48 -6.40
N LEU A 7 6.90 -13.72 -7.71
CA LEU A 7 6.04 -14.76 -8.27
C LEU A 7 6.56 -16.17 -7.99
N ALA A 8 7.89 -16.37 -7.96
CA ALA A 8 8.47 -17.63 -7.52
C ALA A 8 8.18 -17.90 -6.04
N ALA A 9 8.27 -16.89 -5.17
CA ALA A 9 7.89 -17.02 -3.77
C ALA A 9 6.39 -17.35 -3.60
N ARG A 10 5.52 -16.67 -4.34
CA ARG A 10 4.07 -16.95 -4.36
C ARG A 10 3.78 -18.39 -4.79
N ALA A 11 4.44 -18.87 -5.86
CA ALA A 11 4.28 -20.25 -6.33
C ALA A 11 4.75 -21.26 -5.28
N GLY A 12 5.94 -21.04 -4.69
CA GLY A 12 6.46 -21.93 -3.65
C GLY A 12 5.56 -22.02 -2.42
N ILE A 13 4.92 -20.92 -2.02
CA ILE A 13 3.92 -20.94 -0.93
C ILE A 13 2.67 -21.71 -1.34
N ALA A 14 2.15 -21.46 -2.55
CA ALA A 14 0.96 -22.15 -3.04
C ALA A 14 1.17 -23.67 -3.17
N GLU A 15 2.38 -24.10 -3.52
CA GLU A 15 2.79 -25.50 -3.62
C GLU A 15 3.18 -26.13 -2.28
N GLY A 16 3.29 -25.33 -1.21
CA GLY A 16 3.71 -25.79 0.11
C GLY A 16 5.22 -26.05 0.25
N THR A 17 6.03 -25.68 -0.74
CA THR A 17 7.51 -25.78 -0.67
C THR A 17 8.12 -24.65 0.16
N LEU A 18 7.41 -23.53 0.28
CA LEU A 18 7.70 -22.43 1.19
C LEU A 18 6.54 -22.26 2.19
N ARG A 19 6.88 -21.92 3.44
CA ARG A 19 5.87 -21.50 4.43
C ARG A 19 5.72 -19.99 4.37
N GLY A 20 4.48 -19.51 4.30
CA GLY A 20 4.18 -18.08 4.29
C GLY A 20 2.69 -17.80 4.16
N PRO A 21 2.28 -16.53 4.27
CA PRO A 21 0.92 -16.13 4.01
C PRO A 21 0.60 -16.27 2.52
N ARG A 22 -0.69 -16.22 2.18
CA ARG A 22 -1.09 -16.02 0.79
C ARG A 22 -0.51 -14.69 0.28
N LEU A 23 0.31 -14.75 -0.77
CA LEU A 23 0.90 -13.56 -1.38
C LEU A 23 0.06 -13.07 -2.56
N LEU A 24 -0.26 -11.78 -2.53
CA LEU A 24 -0.77 -11.02 -3.67
C LEU A 24 0.32 -10.01 -4.06
N ALA A 25 0.60 -9.90 -5.34
CA ALA A 25 1.79 -9.20 -5.82
C ALA A 25 1.44 -8.24 -6.95
N THR A 26 2.10 -7.08 -6.96
CA THR A 26 2.04 -6.11 -8.07
C THR A 26 3.21 -6.25 -9.04
N GLY A 27 4.25 -7.00 -8.66
CA GLY A 27 5.53 -7.00 -9.36
C GLY A 27 6.41 -5.87 -8.85
N CYS A 28 6.73 -4.91 -9.71
CA CYS A 28 7.40 -3.67 -9.32
C CYS A 28 6.40 -2.54 -9.04
N GLY A 29 6.88 -1.49 -8.38
CA GLY A 29 6.26 -0.18 -8.44
C GLY A 29 6.68 0.56 -9.72
N ILE A 30 5.73 1.15 -10.43
CA ILE A 30 6.02 1.90 -11.67
C ILE A 30 6.15 3.39 -11.35
N THR A 31 7.22 4.02 -11.82
CA THR A 31 7.55 5.42 -11.55
C THR A 31 8.19 6.08 -12.78
N GLY A 32 8.28 7.42 -12.76
CA GLY A 32 9.04 8.13 -13.78
C GLY A 32 10.53 7.78 -13.68
N ARG A 33 11.29 7.99 -14.75
CA ARG A 33 12.76 7.85 -14.69
C ARG A 33 13.34 8.72 -13.58
N ASP A 34 14.13 8.10 -12.70
CA ASP A 34 14.70 8.73 -11.50
C ASP A 34 13.63 9.26 -10.51
N GLY A 35 12.41 8.74 -10.55
CA GLY A 35 11.35 9.03 -9.57
C GLY A 35 11.49 8.25 -8.26
N HIS A 36 10.57 8.45 -7.31
CA HIS A 36 10.49 7.62 -6.10
C HIS A 36 10.04 6.18 -6.45
N PRO A 37 10.66 5.11 -5.91
CA PRO A 37 11.80 5.10 -4.98
C PRO A 37 13.17 4.92 -5.67
N ALA A 38 13.24 4.98 -7.00
CA ALA A 38 14.43 4.68 -7.80
C ALA A 38 15.62 5.61 -7.49
N ALA A 39 15.37 6.92 -7.39
CA ALA A 39 16.39 7.92 -7.05
C ALA A 39 16.50 8.21 -5.54
N THR A 40 15.67 7.57 -4.71
CA THR A 40 15.63 7.77 -3.26
C THR A 40 16.09 6.52 -2.53
N VAL A 41 15.17 5.60 -2.21
CA VAL A 41 15.44 4.39 -1.41
C VAL A 41 16.42 3.45 -2.11
N PHE A 42 16.41 3.39 -3.44
CA PHE A 42 17.26 2.49 -4.23
C PHE A 42 18.38 3.19 -5.01
N SER A 43 18.67 4.46 -4.73
CA SER A 43 19.71 5.24 -5.41
C SER A 43 21.05 4.51 -5.45
N ASP A 44 21.47 3.98 -4.30
CA ASP A 44 22.74 3.26 -4.12
C ASP A 44 22.60 1.73 -4.21
N ASN A 45 21.44 1.23 -4.63
CA ASN A 45 21.19 -0.21 -4.73
C ASN A 45 20.65 -0.61 -6.12
N PRO A 46 21.55 -0.79 -7.12
CA PRO A 46 21.16 -1.16 -8.48
C PRO A 46 20.39 -2.47 -8.55
N TRP A 47 20.71 -3.43 -7.68
CA TRP A 47 20.00 -4.72 -7.63
C TRP A 47 18.54 -4.55 -7.23
N ALA A 48 18.27 -3.67 -6.25
CA ALA A 48 16.94 -3.36 -5.78
C ALA A 48 16.17 -2.53 -6.80
N ARG A 49 16.78 -1.46 -7.35
CA ARG A 49 16.18 -0.62 -8.40
C ARG A 49 15.70 -1.48 -9.58
N GLU A 50 16.55 -2.36 -10.12
CA GLU A 50 16.19 -3.26 -11.23
C GLU A 50 14.98 -4.18 -10.94
N ARG A 51 14.76 -4.54 -9.67
CA ARG A 51 13.74 -5.54 -9.27
C ARG A 51 12.45 -4.94 -8.76
N PHE A 52 12.53 -3.79 -8.10
CA PHE A 52 11.40 -3.19 -7.39
C PHE A 52 10.84 -1.96 -8.11
N THR A 53 11.54 -1.42 -9.11
CA THR A 53 11.05 -0.28 -9.91
C THR A 53 10.89 -0.64 -11.38
N GLY A 54 9.81 -0.15 -11.97
CA GLY A 54 9.64 -0.04 -13.41
C GLY A 54 9.68 1.44 -13.79
N GLU A 55 10.81 1.89 -14.34
CA GLU A 55 11.00 3.29 -14.72
C GLU A 55 10.59 3.51 -16.16
N VAL A 56 9.71 4.49 -16.38
CA VAL A 56 9.11 4.79 -17.69
C VAL A 56 9.22 6.27 -18.02
N ASP A 57 9.27 6.60 -19.31
CA ASP A 57 9.30 7.98 -19.79
C ASP A 57 8.25 8.31 -20.85
N SER A 58 7.41 7.33 -21.23
CA SER A 58 6.34 7.54 -22.21
C SER A 58 5.07 6.73 -21.92
N VAL A 59 3.96 7.17 -22.51
CA VAL A 59 2.67 6.46 -22.48
C VAL A 59 2.80 5.03 -23.03
N GLN A 60 3.60 4.82 -24.08
CA GLN A 60 3.76 3.48 -24.65
C GLN A 60 4.51 2.56 -23.69
N GLU A 61 5.59 3.04 -23.08
CA GLU A 61 6.38 2.24 -22.12
C GLU A 61 5.57 1.80 -20.90
N ILE A 62 4.76 2.70 -20.33
CA ILE A 62 3.92 2.33 -19.17
C ILE A 62 2.85 1.31 -19.55
N ARG A 63 2.24 1.44 -20.75
CA ARG A 63 1.25 0.48 -21.26
C ARG A 63 1.87 -0.89 -21.46
N ASP A 64 3.02 -0.95 -22.12
CA ASP A 64 3.74 -2.19 -22.39
C ASP A 64 4.15 -2.88 -21.08
N LEU A 65 4.64 -2.11 -20.10
CA LEU A 65 4.99 -2.64 -18.79
C LEU A 65 3.76 -3.18 -18.03
N VAL A 66 2.65 -2.45 -18.01
CA VAL A 66 1.41 -2.91 -17.36
C VAL A 66 0.89 -4.20 -18.02
N HIS A 67 0.87 -4.26 -19.36
CA HIS A 67 0.51 -5.48 -20.08
C HIS A 67 1.42 -6.65 -19.74
N HIS A 68 2.73 -6.42 -19.70
CA HIS A 68 3.70 -7.43 -19.29
C HIS A 68 3.42 -7.94 -17.87
N LEU A 69 3.26 -7.04 -16.89
CA LEU A 69 2.93 -7.43 -15.51
C LEU A 69 1.61 -8.24 -15.45
N ALA A 70 0.59 -7.82 -16.19
CA ALA A 70 -0.69 -8.53 -16.27
C ALA A 70 -0.55 -9.92 -16.94
N ASP A 71 0.27 -10.06 -17.97
CA ASP A 71 0.58 -11.35 -18.61
C ASP A 71 1.30 -12.29 -17.65
N ARG A 72 2.16 -11.73 -16.78
CA ARG A 72 2.83 -12.43 -15.68
C ARG A 72 1.88 -12.78 -14.52
N LYS A 73 0.60 -12.39 -14.57
CA LYS A 73 -0.43 -12.67 -13.57
C LYS A 73 -0.15 -12.05 -12.20
N VAL A 74 0.25 -10.78 -12.19
CA VAL A 74 0.17 -9.95 -10.97
C VAL A 74 -1.30 -9.75 -10.57
N ASP A 75 -1.54 -9.42 -9.30
CA ASP A 75 -2.87 -9.28 -8.71
C ASP A 75 -3.40 -7.83 -8.74
N ALA A 76 -2.49 -6.85 -8.86
CA ALA A 76 -2.80 -5.42 -8.99
C ALA A 76 -1.61 -4.69 -9.64
N ILE A 77 -1.77 -3.41 -9.93
CA ILE A 77 -0.70 -2.52 -10.40
C ILE A 77 -0.41 -1.48 -9.31
N LYS A 78 0.88 -1.17 -9.09
CA LYS A 78 1.32 -0.13 -8.17
C LYS A 78 2.01 0.98 -8.95
N LEU A 79 1.48 2.20 -8.86
CA LEU A 79 2.10 3.40 -9.42
C LEU A 79 2.65 4.28 -8.29
N LEU A 80 3.67 5.09 -8.59
CA LEU A 80 4.23 6.04 -7.64
C LEU A 80 4.17 7.46 -8.17
N SER A 81 3.50 8.34 -7.42
CA SER A 81 3.32 9.74 -7.74
C SER A 81 3.73 10.59 -6.54
N GLU A 82 5.03 10.69 -6.32
CA GLU A 82 5.64 11.59 -5.34
C GLU A 82 6.60 12.54 -6.02
N GLY A 83 6.54 13.82 -5.66
CA GLY A 83 7.36 14.87 -6.23
C GLY A 83 6.56 16.10 -6.65
N ALA A 84 7.26 17.08 -7.21
CA ALA A 84 6.68 18.27 -7.80
C ALA A 84 5.99 17.95 -9.14
N CYS A 85 5.07 18.82 -9.55
CA CYS A 85 4.52 18.76 -10.91
C CYS A 85 5.63 18.93 -11.95
N ALA A 86 5.69 18.05 -12.94
CA ALA A 86 6.63 18.12 -14.06
C ALA A 86 6.25 19.23 -15.07
N HIS A 87 6.42 20.50 -14.69
CA HIS A 87 6.32 21.63 -15.61
C HIS A 87 7.33 22.73 -15.29
N SER A 88 7.77 23.46 -16.31
CA SER A 88 8.71 24.57 -16.15
C SER A 88 8.16 25.62 -15.18
N GLY A 89 8.96 26.01 -14.20
CA GLY A 89 8.58 27.00 -13.18
C GLY A 89 7.64 26.49 -12.08
N GLY A 90 7.40 25.18 -12.01
CA GLY A 90 6.68 24.57 -10.89
C GLY A 90 7.44 24.69 -9.56
N PRO A 91 6.74 24.50 -8.42
CA PRO A 91 7.39 24.47 -7.12
C PRO A 91 8.38 23.30 -7.06
N THR A 92 9.54 23.48 -6.45
CA THR A 92 10.47 22.40 -6.18
C THR A 92 9.95 21.53 -5.03
N TYR A 93 10.03 20.21 -5.18
CA TYR A 93 9.78 19.28 -4.08
C TYR A 93 11.09 18.60 -3.70
N LEU A 94 11.47 18.74 -2.43
CA LEU A 94 12.65 18.07 -1.88
C LEU A 94 12.19 16.91 -1.02
N TRP A 95 12.37 15.70 -1.53
CA TRP A 95 12.16 14.49 -0.75
C TRP A 95 13.22 14.39 0.34
N GLN A 96 12.78 14.14 1.58
CA GLN A 96 13.64 13.95 2.73
C GLN A 96 13.09 12.83 3.60
N ASN A 97 13.97 11.97 4.11
CA ASN A 97 13.60 10.92 5.03
C ASN A 97 14.73 10.75 6.06
N PRO A 98 14.48 10.70 7.38
CA PRO A 98 15.55 10.57 8.37
C PRO A 98 16.45 9.33 8.22
N ALA A 99 15.99 8.30 7.51
CA ALA A 99 16.79 7.12 7.20
C ALA A 99 17.78 7.33 6.03
N PHE A 100 17.63 8.41 5.25
CA PHE A 100 18.40 8.74 4.05
C PHE A 100 18.96 10.17 4.18
N PRO A 101 20.28 10.34 4.26
CA PRO A 101 20.89 11.60 4.70
C PRO A 101 20.73 12.75 3.69
N ASP A 102 20.55 12.44 2.41
CA ASP A 102 20.53 13.42 1.33
C ASP A 102 19.11 13.72 0.85
N GLY A 103 18.82 15.01 0.69
CA GLY A 103 17.57 15.45 0.06
C GLY A 103 17.63 15.24 -1.45
N VAL A 104 16.53 14.73 -2.02
CA VAL A 104 16.43 14.45 -3.46
C VAL A 104 15.31 15.28 -4.06
N GLU A 105 15.62 16.12 -5.05
CA GLU A 105 14.57 16.80 -5.80
C GLU A 105 13.86 15.79 -6.70
N LEU A 106 12.54 15.70 -6.56
CA LEU A 106 11.73 14.76 -7.32
C LEU A 106 10.68 15.47 -8.18
N GLU A 107 10.53 14.98 -9.39
CA GLU A 107 9.34 15.20 -10.20
C GLU A 107 8.43 13.98 -10.06
N ARG A 108 7.13 14.22 -9.80
CA ARG A 108 6.15 13.14 -9.74
C ARG A 108 5.86 12.61 -11.14
N LEU A 109 5.37 11.36 -11.21
CA LEU A 109 4.93 10.73 -12.46
C LEU A 109 3.98 11.68 -13.23
N PRO A 110 4.30 12.05 -14.49
CA PRO A 110 3.44 12.93 -15.27
C PRO A 110 2.00 12.41 -15.34
N LEU A 111 1.03 13.31 -15.23
CA LEU A 111 -0.39 12.94 -15.14
C LEU A 111 -0.87 12.09 -16.32
N GLU A 112 -0.34 12.33 -17.52
CA GLU A 112 -0.64 11.51 -18.71
C GLU A 112 -0.14 10.07 -18.58
N LEU A 113 1.03 9.86 -17.97
CA LEU A 113 1.57 8.53 -17.69
C LEU A 113 0.76 7.87 -16.57
N LEU A 114 0.46 8.60 -15.49
CA LEU A 114 -0.38 8.12 -14.38
C LEU A 114 -1.74 7.59 -14.90
N ARG A 115 -2.44 8.41 -15.70
CA ARG A 115 -3.72 8.02 -16.34
C ARG A 115 -3.56 6.80 -17.23
N ALA A 116 -2.56 6.79 -18.12
CA ALA A 116 -2.33 5.67 -19.01
C ALA A 116 -2.07 4.37 -18.24
N GLY A 117 -1.31 4.41 -17.15
CA GLY A 117 -1.06 3.25 -16.29
C GLY A 117 -2.33 2.73 -15.62
N ILE A 118 -3.17 3.63 -15.08
CA ILE A 118 -4.45 3.28 -14.45
C ILE A 118 -5.41 2.65 -15.47
N GLU A 119 -5.65 3.34 -16.59
CA GLU A 119 -6.54 2.87 -17.66
C GLU A 119 -6.13 1.48 -18.14
N THR A 120 -4.83 1.27 -18.38
CA THR A 120 -4.32 -0.02 -18.87
C THR A 120 -4.44 -1.12 -17.81
N GLY A 121 -4.28 -0.79 -16.53
CA GLY A 121 -4.53 -1.74 -15.44
C GLY A 121 -5.98 -2.20 -15.44
N HIS A 122 -6.92 -1.25 -15.54
CA HIS A 122 -8.35 -1.51 -15.59
C HIS A 122 -8.77 -2.29 -16.85
N GLU A 123 -8.21 -2.00 -18.02
CA GLU A 123 -8.42 -2.77 -19.26
C GLU A 123 -8.04 -4.25 -19.08
N ARG A 124 -7.06 -4.52 -18.22
CA ARG A 124 -6.60 -5.87 -17.88
C ARG A 124 -7.33 -6.47 -16.68
N GLY A 125 -8.34 -5.76 -16.14
CA GLY A 125 -9.16 -6.18 -15.01
C GLY A 125 -8.43 -6.14 -13.65
N LEU A 126 -7.36 -5.36 -13.54
CA LEU A 126 -6.55 -5.22 -12.34
C LEU A 126 -6.90 -3.92 -11.61
N ARG A 127 -6.93 -3.95 -10.28
CA ARG A 127 -6.95 -2.71 -9.47
C ARG A 127 -5.60 -2.00 -9.56
N VAL A 128 -5.61 -0.68 -9.45
CA VAL A 128 -4.41 0.16 -9.51
C VAL A 128 -4.31 1.04 -8.27
N THR A 129 -3.28 0.85 -7.45
CA THR A 129 -3.04 1.67 -6.26
C THR A 129 -1.88 2.63 -6.49
N VAL A 130 -1.92 3.79 -5.83
CA VAL A 130 -0.98 4.88 -6.06
C VAL A 130 -0.34 5.32 -4.76
N HIS A 131 0.99 5.35 -4.73
CA HIS A 131 1.76 6.03 -3.69
C HIS A 131 1.61 7.55 -3.87
N THR A 132 1.18 8.23 -2.82
CA THR A 132 1.03 9.69 -2.75
C THR A 132 1.43 10.20 -1.37
N THR A 133 1.92 11.44 -1.29
CA THR A 133 2.24 12.09 -0.01
C THR A 133 1.64 13.50 0.13
N GLN A 134 1.24 14.15 -0.99
CA GLN A 134 0.59 15.47 -1.01
C GLN A 134 -0.89 15.39 -1.42
N GLN A 135 -1.71 16.36 -0.98
CA GLN A 135 -3.13 16.49 -1.37
C GLN A 135 -3.31 16.61 -2.88
N ALA A 136 -2.42 17.34 -3.56
CA ALA A 136 -2.48 17.51 -5.02
C ALA A 136 -2.25 16.18 -5.76
N ALA A 137 -1.27 15.38 -5.32
CA ALA A 137 -1.01 14.06 -5.90
C ALA A 137 -2.15 13.08 -5.62
N ALA A 138 -2.67 13.07 -4.39
CA ALA A 138 -3.84 12.27 -4.02
C ALA A 138 -5.06 12.61 -4.88
N ARG A 139 -5.38 13.90 -5.06
CA ARG A 139 -6.49 14.34 -5.91
C ARG A 139 -6.32 13.87 -7.35
N GLU A 140 -5.15 14.08 -7.93
CA GLU A 140 -4.87 13.67 -9.31
C GLU A 140 -4.98 12.16 -9.51
N ALA A 141 -4.50 11.37 -8.55
CA ALA A 141 -4.63 9.91 -8.57
C ALA A 141 -6.10 9.48 -8.53
N ILE A 142 -6.92 10.08 -7.65
CA ILE A 142 -8.35 9.74 -7.55
C ILE A 142 -9.09 10.14 -8.85
N GLU A 143 -8.85 11.35 -9.34
CA GLU A 143 -9.46 11.85 -10.59
C GLU A 143 -9.01 11.05 -11.82
N ALA A 144 -7.80 10.48 -11.80
CA ALA A 144 -7.31 9.57 -12.82
C ALA A 144 -7.89 8.15 -12.72
N GLY A 145 -8.61 7.82 -11.65
CA GLY A 145 -9.29 6.53 -11.45
C GLY A 145 -8.53 5.55 -10.55
N ALA A 146 -7.64 5.99 -9.68
CA ALA A 146 -6.99 5.10 -8.72
C ALA A 146 -8.01 4.34 -7.86
N ASP A 147 -7.70 3.10 -7.53
CA ASP A 147 -8.52 2.24 -6.66
C ASP A 147 -8.18 2.39 -5.17
N GLY A 148 -6.99 2.88 -4.89
CA GLY A 148 -6.49 3.06 -3.53
C GLY A 148 -5.28 3.98 -3.48
N LEU A 149 -5.14 4.66 -2.34
CA LEU A 149 -4.03 5.54 -2.02
C LEU A 149 -3.20 4.94 -0.90
N GLU A 150 -1.90 5.03 -1.09
CA GLU A 150 -0.90 4.41 -0.26
C GLU A 150 -0.14 5.56 0.38
N HIS A 151 -0.01 5.53 1.70
CA HIS A 151 0.31 6.66 2.57
C HIS A 151 -0.79 7.74 2.57
N GLY A 152 -1.21 8.20 1.39
CA GLY A 152 -2.27 9.19 1.20
C GLY A 152 -1.73 10.61 1.21
N VAL A 153 -1.91 11.31 2.34
CA VAL A 153 -1.38 12.67 2.53
C VAL A 153 -0.59 12.69 3.84
N THR A 154 0.73 12.83 3.73
CA THR A 154 1.64 12.68 4.86
C THR A 154 2.48 13.92 5.17
N VAL A 155 2.79 14.74 4.15
CA VAL A 155 3.68 15.90 4.31
C VAL A 155 2.94 17.21 4.59
N GLU A 156 1.61 17.17 4.68
CA GLU A 156 0.77 18.34 4.96
C GLU A 156 -0.55 17.91 5.61
N PRO A 157 -1.24 18.80 6.35
CA PRO A 157 -2.55 18.49 6.89
C PRO A 157 -3.61 18.52 5.79
N LEU A 158 -4.62 17.65 5.91
CA LEU A 158 -5.87 17.81 5.18
C LEU A 158 -6.53 19.12 5.61
N THR A 159 -6.59 20.07 4.69
CA THR A 159 -7.04 21.44 4.97
C THR A 159 -8.55 21.62 4.90
N ASP A 160 -9.23 20.75 4.15
CA ASP A 160 -10.68 20.76 4.01
C ASP A 160 -11.25 19.36 3.69
N GLN A 161 -12.58 19.30 3.59
CA GLN A 161 -13.34 18.06 3.40
C GLN A 161 -13.34 17.56 1.94
N SER A 162 -12.95 18.38 0.97
CA SER A 162 -13.16 18.09 -0.45
C SER A 162 -12.37 16.88 -0.96
N LEU A 163 -11.17 16.63 -0.43
CA LEU A 163 -10.40 15.45 -0.79
C LEU A 163 -10.99 14.19 -0.17
N ILE A 164 -11.53 14.27 1.05
CA ILE A 164 -12.21 13.16 1.72
C ILE A 164 -13.51 12.82 0.97
N ASP A 165 -14.28 13.83 0.57
CA ASP A 165 -15.51 13.63 -0.22
C ASP A 165 -15.19 12.95 -1.56
N LEU A 166 -14.09 13.33 -2.21
CA LEU A 166 -13.61 12.68 -3.41
C LEU A 166 -13.22 11.22 -3.17
N MET A 167 -12.56 10.92 -2.04
CA MET A 167 -12.26 9.54 -1.64
C MET A 167 -13.53 8.70 -1.47
N LEU A 168 -14.56 9.27 -0.83
CA LEU A 168 -15.85 8.61 -0.61
C LEU A 168 -16.60 8.38 -1.92
N GLU A 169 -16.66 9.40 -2.79
CA GLU A 169 -17.35 9.34 -4.09
C GLU A 169 -16.76 8.25 -4.99
N HIS A 170 -15.43 8.11 -4.99
CA HIS A 170 -14.72 7.15 -5.83
C HIS A 170 -14.47 5.79 -5.15
N GLY A 171 -14.91 5.60 -3.89
CA GLY A 171 -14.73 4.34 -3.16
C GLY A 171 -13.25 3.99 -2.91
N ILE A 172 -12.43 5.01 -2.68
CA ILE A 172 -10.99 4.88 -2.47
C ILE A 172 -10.70 4.11 -1.20
N THR A 173 -9.73 3.21 -1.29
CA THR A 173 -9.11 2.61 -0.09
C THR A 173 -7.88 3.39 0.31
N TYR A 174 -7.78 3.75 1.58
CA TYR A 174 -6.67 4.49 2.18
C TYR A 174 -5.79 3.54 3.02
N THR A 175 -4.51 3.42 2.68
CA THR A 175 -3.52 2.64 3.44
C THR A 175 -2.54 3.59 4.13
N PRO A 176 -2.62 3.81 5.46
CA PRO A 176 -1.91 4.91 6.12
C PRO A 176 -0.40 4.72 6.29
N THR A 177 0.06 3.50 6.54
CA THR A 177 1.48 3.17 6.74
C THR A 177 2.19 4.07 7.75
N LEU A 178 1.55 4.36 8.89
CA LEU A 178 2.11 5.20 9.94
C LEU A 178 3.49 4.72 10.40
N TRP A 179 3.75 3.42 10.38
CA TRP A 179 5.00 2.83 10.84
C TRP A 179 6.25 3.41 10.16
N ILE A 180 6.16 3.83 8.89
CA ILE A 180 7.28 4.48 8.19
C ILE A 180 7.37 6.00 8.40
N ASP A 181 6.27 6.66 8.80
CA ASP A 181 6.14 8.13 8.76
C ASP A 181 5.44 8.75 9.99
N ASP A 182 5.42 8.03 11.11
CA ASP A 182 4.76 8.48 12.36
C ASP A 182 5.38 9.75 12.97
N ALA A 183 6.52 10.19 12.43
CA ALA A 183 7.24 11.37 12.90
C ALA A 183 6.58 12.69 12.46
N HIS A 184 5.72 12.69 11.45
CA HIS A 184 5.06 13.91 10.99
C HIS A 184 3.69 14.09 11.68
N PRO A 185 3.48 15.18 12.46
CA PRO A 185 2.29 15.34 13.29
C PRO A 185 0.98 15.34 12.51
N ASP A 186 1.04 15.72 11.23
CA ASP A 186 -0.14 15.79 10.36
C ASP A 186 -0.65 14.39 9.94
N VAL A 187 0.20 13.35 9.90
CA VAL A 187 -0.18 12.03 9.37
C VAL A 187 -1.23 11.37 10.26
N ARG A 188 -1.04 11.41 11.58
CA ARG A 188 -2.04 10.89 12.55
C ARG A 188 -3.36 11.65 12.46
N GLY A 189 -3.28 12.98 12.41
CA GLY A 189 -4.47 13.82 12.30
C GLY A 189 -5.23 13.62 10.99
N ASN A 190 -4.52 13.33 9.89
CA ASN A 190 -5.14 13.02 8.61
C ASN A 190 -5.85 11.65 8.64
N LEU A 191 -5.21 10.62 9.21
CA LEU A 191 -5.86 9.33 9.40
C LEU A 191 -7.11 9.44 10.27
N GLU A 192 -7.05 10.23 11.35
CA GLU A 192 -8.21 10.49 12.20
C GLU A 192 -9.38 11.02 11.37
N LYS A 193 -9.18 12.11 10.61
CA LYS A 193 -10.21 12.74 9.77
C LYS A 193 -10.79 11.77 8.73
N VAL A 194 -9.91 11.06 8.02
CA VAL A 194 -10.30 10.10 6.96
C VAL A 194 -11.11 8.94 7.55
N SER A 195 -10.69 8.41 8.71
CA SER A 195 -11.38 7.32 9.39
C SER A 195 -12.74 7.74 9.96
N GLN A 196 -12.84 8.93 10.54
CA GLN A 196 -14.09 9.48 11.08
C GLN A 196 -15.12 9.77 9.98
N ALA A 197 -14.66 10.15 8.79
CA ALA A 197 -15.52 10.37 7.64
C ALA A 197 -16.04 9.06 6.98
N GLY A 198 -15.47 7.90 7.35
CA GLY A 198 -15.92 6.60 6.86
C GLY A 198 -15.28 6.15 5.53
N VAL A 199 -14.14 6.75 5.14
CA VAL A 199 -13.35 6.25 4.01
C VAL A 199 -12.90 4.82 4.30
N HIS A 200 -12.85 3.97 3.27
CA HIS A 200 -12.35 2.60 3.43
C HIS A 200 -10.87 2.62 3.79
N ILE A 201 -10.49 1.95 4.87
CA ILE A 201 -9.10 1.87 5.33
C ILE A 201 -8.61 0.43 5.26
N ALA A 202 -7.39 0.24 4.78
CA ALA A 202 -6.68 -1.03 4.84
C ALA A 202 -5.47 -0.90 5.77
N LEU A 203 -5.24 -1.91 6.62
CA LEU A 203 -4.03 -1.99 7.43
C LEU A 203 -2.84 -2.33 6.52
N GLY A 204 -1.83 -1.48 6.50
CA GLY A 204 -0.58 -1.72 5.77
C GLY A 204 0.54 -0.91 6.38
N SER A 205 1.71 -1.53 6.54
CA SER A 205 2.84 -0.99 7.32
C SER A 205 4.05 -0.57 6.46
N ASP A 206 3.92 -0.63 5.13
CA ASP A 206 5.00 -0.44 4.15
C ASP A 206 6.32 -1.12 4.56
N THR A 207 6.22 -2.39 4.94
CA THR A 207 7.34 -3.16 5.43
C THR A 207 8.25 -3.59 4.28
N PHE A 208 9.09 -2.64 3.87
CA PHE A 208 10.04 -2.82 2.79
C PHE A 208 11.29 -1.93 2.93
N SER A 209 11.32 -1.01 3.90
CA SER A 209 12.36 0.01 4.08
C SER A 209 13.65 -0.48 4.77
N GLY A 210 13.94 -1.79 4.73
CA GLY A 210 15.14 -2.37 5.38
C GLY A 210 15.17 -2.20 6.91
N ARG A 211 14.05 -1.79 7.51
CA ARG A 211 13.85 -1.57 8.93
C ARG A 211 12.76 -2.48 9.47
N GLY A 212 12.88 -2.83 10.75
CA GLY A 212 11.89 -3.64 11.46
C GLY A 212 11.84 -5.10 11.00
N LEU A 213 10.77 -5.80 11.37
CA LEU A 213 10.55 -7.21 11.09
C LEU A 213 9.19 -7.41 10.42
N PHE A 214 9.16 -8.20 9.33
CA PHE A 214 7.92 -8.62 8.69
C PHE A 214 6.96 -9.21 9.72
N GLY A 215 5.70 -8.77 9.67
CA GLY A 215 4.66 -9.14 10.64
C GLY A 215 4.68 -8.30 11.92
N ALA A 216 5.84 -8.05 12.53
CA ALA A 216 5.93 -7.21 13.73
C ALA A 216 5.54 -5.76 13.43
N ASN A 217 6.03 -5.21 12.33
CA ASN A 217 5.70 -3.84 11.89
C ASN A 217 4.21 -3.67 11.61
N THR A 218 3.50 -4.74 11.20
CA THR A 218 2.05 -4.71 10.98
C THR A 218 1.29 -4.64 12.31
N LEU A 219 1.82 -5.25 13.38
CA LEU A 219 1.27 -5.10 14.72
C LEU A 219 1.54 -3.70 15.28
N ASP A 220 2.74 -3.16 15.03
CA ASP A 220 3.07 -1.78 15.39
C ASP A 220 2.15 -0.78 14.65
N GLU A 221 1.91 -0.98 13.34
CA GLU A 221 0.96 -0.18 12.56
C GLU A 221 -0.44 -0.19 13.17
N ALA A 222 -0.94 -1.36 13.58
CA ALA A 222 -2.25 -1.47 14.23
C ALA A 222 -2.33 -0.67 15.53
N GLU A 223 -1.25 -0.65 16.32
CA GLU A 223 -1.15 0.19 17.53
C GLU A 223 -1.09 1.68 17.19
N LEU A 224 -0.37 2.06 16.13
CA LEU A 224 -0.27 3.43 15.66
C LEU A 224 -1.61 3.95 15.12
N MET A 225 -2.39 3.12 14.41
CA MET A 225 -3.73 3.49 13.94
C MET A 225 -4.68 3.78 15.10
N VAL A 226 -4.59 3.02 16.21
CA VAL A 226 -5.33 3.34 17.44
C VAL A 226 -4.83 4.63 18.08
N ALA A 227 -3.51 4.82 18.14
CA ALA A 227 -2.91 6.06 18.65
C ALA A 227 -3.28 7.29 17.81
N ALA A 228 -3.62 7.11 16.54
CA ALA A 228 -4.13 8.12 15.62
C ALA A 228 -5.65 8.35 15.72
N GLY A 229 -6.36 7.66 16.63
CA GLY A 229 -7.78 7.93 16.93
C GLY A 229 -8.77 6.90 16.41
N MET A 230 -8.32 5.83 15.74
CA MET A 230 -9.21 4.71 15.39
C MET A 230 -9.51 3.83 16.62
N THR A 231 -10.70 3.26 16.67
CA THR A 231 -11.02 2.22 17.67
C THR A 231 -10.34 0.89 17.33
N PRO A 232 -10.04 0.01 18.30
CA PRO A 232 -9.49 -1.32 18.01
C PRO A 232 -10.33 -2.11 17.01
N THR A 233 -11.67 -2.02 17.09
CA THR A 233 -12.58 -2.67 16.12
C THR A 233 -12.44 -2.13 14.71
N GLN A 234 -12.26 -0.81 14.52
CA GLN A 234 -11.99 -0.23 13.20
C GLN A 234 -10.65 -0.71 12.64
N VAL A 235 -9.61 -0.83 13.48
CA VAL A 235 -8.31 -1.36 13.06
C VAL A 235 -8.39 -2.85 12.69
N LEU A 236 -9.13 -3.65 13.45
CA LEU A 236 -9.40 -5.05 13.09
C LEU A 236 -10.15 -5.17 11.75
N ALA A 237 -11.13 -4.31 11.50
CA ALA A 237 -11.82 -4.25 10.22
C ALA A 237 -10.85 -3.85 9.08
N ALA A 238 -9.98 -2.87 9.29
CA ALA A 238 -8.98 -2.46 8.32
C ALA A 238 -8.00 -3.60 7.97
N GLY A 239 -7.60 -4.41 8.96
CA GLY A 239 -6.75 -5.59 8.77
C GLY A 239 -7.45 -6.83 8.22
N THR A 240 -8.78 -6.80 8.06
CA THR A 240 -9.58 -7.96 7.61
C THR A 240 -10.43 -7.61 6.40
N SER A 241 -11.64 -7.08 6.59
CA SER A 241 -12.55 -6.72 5.51
C SER A 241 -12.02 -5.57 4.64
N GLY A 242 -11.34 -4.59 5.23
CA GLY A 242 -10.67 -3.50 4.53
C GLY A 242 -9.55 -4.00 3.62
N ALA A 243 -8.63 -4.81 4.16
CA ALA A 243 -7.58 -5.46 3.36
C ALA A 243 -8.15 -6.36 2.25
N SER A 244 -9.23 -7.10 2.53
CA SER A 244 -9.96 -7.89 1.53
C SER A 244 -10.50 -7.03 0.38
N TRP A 245 -11.04 -5.85 0.67
CA TRP A 245 -11.51 -4.90 -0.34
C TRP A 245 -10.36 -4.39 -1.19
N GLN A 246 -9.28 -3.90 -0.55
CA GLN A 246 -8.07 -3.42 -1.23
C GLN A 246 -7.53 -4.44 -2.23
N CYS A 247 -7.52 -5.71 -1.81
CA CYS A 247 -6.97 -6.81 -2.57
C CYS A 247 -7.93 -7.43 -3.61
N ALA A 248 -9.18 -6.95 -3.73
CA ALA A 248 -10.24 -7.57 -4.52
C ALA A 248 -10.47 -9.06 -4.19
N ARG A 249 -10.47 -9.42 -2.89
CA ARG A 249 -10.60 -10.80 -2.42
C ARG A 249 -11.85 -11.03 -1.58
N PRO A 250 -13.05 -11.00 -2.19
CA PRO A 250 -14.32 -11.14 -1.47
C PRO A 250 -14.50 -12.51 -0.82
N ASP A 251 -13.62 -13.49 -1.06
CA ASP A 251 -13.58 -14.77 -0.36
C ASP A 251 -12.84 -14.72 0.99
N LEU A 252 -12.24 -13.58 1.36
CA LEU A 252 -11.47 -13.35 2.58
C LEU A 252 -12.11 -12.27 3.49
N GLY A 253 -11.41 -11.97 4.59
CA GLY A 253 -11.64 -10.79 5.43
C GLY A 253 -12.80 -10.85 6.42
N THR A 254 -13.65 -11.88 6.37
CA THR A 254 -14.73 -12.07 7.35
C THR A 254 -14.96 -13.54 7.66
N VAL A 255 -15.41 -13.83 8.88
CA VAL A 255 -15.87 -15.17 9.26
C VAL A 255 -17.34 -15.31 8.86
N ALA A 256 -17.58 -15.90 7.69
CA ALA A 256 -18.92 -16.15 7.17
C ALA A 256 -18.95 -17.43 6.32
N GLN A 257 -20.14 -18.02 6.17
CA GLN A 257 -20.33 -19.20 5.32
C GLN A 257 -19.87 -18.90 3.88
N GLY A 258 -19.12 -19.84 3.29
CA GLY A 258 -18.58 -19.72 1.93
C GLY A 258 -17.26 -18.95 1.80
N LYS A 259 -16.79 -18.30 2.87
CA LYS A 259 -15.45 -17.68 2.94
C LYS A 259 -14.36 -18.72 3.21
N ARG A 260 -13.10 -18.37 2.96
CA ARG A 260 -11.98 -19.25 3.32
C ARG A 260 -11.79 -19.31 4.84
N ALA A 261 -11.32 -20.46 5.30
CA ALA A 261 -10.98 -20.70 6.70
C ALA A 261 -9.57 -20.16 7.02
N ASP A 262 -9.44 -18.84 6.99
CA ASP A 262 -8.23 -18.11 7.37
C ASP A 262 -8.53 -17.39 8.70
N LEU A 263 -8.01 -17.92 9.81
CA LEU A 263 -8.36 -17.50 11.17
C LEU A 263 -7.13 -17.23 12.02
N LEU A 264 -7.19 -16.16 12.81
CA LEU A 264 -6.31 -15.91 13.95
C LEU A 264 -7.09 -16.18 15.23
N VAL A 265 -6.51 -16.95 16.15
CA VAL A 265 -7.06 -17.17 17.48
C VAL A 265 -6.10 -16.56 18.49
N LEU A 266 -6.62 -15.70 19.37
CA LEU A 266 -5.87 -14.94 20.36
C LEU A 266 -6.27 -15.38 21.76
N ASN A 267 -5.37 -15.27 22.73
CA ASN A 267 -5.68 -15.60 24.13
C ASN A 267 -6.36 -14.44 24.88
N ALA A 268 -6.37 -13.24 24.31
CA ALA A 268 -6.98 -12.03 24.87
C ALA A 268 -7.81 -11.27 23.81
N ASP A 269 -8.77 -10.46 24.27
CA ASP A 269 -9.74 -9.77 23.40
C ASP A 269 -9.13 -8.51 22.76
N PRO A 270 -8.88 -8.49 21.43
CA PRO A 270 -8.28 -7.35 20.74
C PRO A 270 -9.21 -6.15 20.57
N THR A 271 -10.51 -6.28 20.89
CA THR A 271 -11.46 -5.16 20.83
C THR A 271 -11.32 -4.22 22.04
N THR A 272 -10.73 -4.71 23.13
CA THR A 272 -10.48 -3.95 24.36
C THR A 272 -9.10 -3.30 24.40
N ASP A 273 -8.09 -3.99 23.86
CA ASP A 273 -6.75 -3.45 23.62
C ASP A 273 -6.18 -4.09 22.35
N ILE A 274 -5.86 -3.28 21.34
CA ILE A 274 -5.34 -3.76 20.06
C ILE A 274 -4.01 -4.53 20.22
N LYS A 275 -3.25 -4.26 21.30
CA LYS A 275 -2.00 -4.97 21.62
C LYS A 275 -2.21 -6.46 21.87
N ASN A 276 -3.43 -6.89 22.19
CA ASN A 276 -3.77 -8.30 22.36
C ASN A 276 -3.61 -9.11 21.06
N LEU A 277 -3.47 -8.47 19.89
CA LEU A 277 -3.02 -9.13 18.65
C LEU A 277 -1.67 -9.86 18.80
N ARG A 278 -0.81 -9.41 19.74
CA ARG A 278 0.49 -10.03 20.03
C ARG A 278 0.36 -11.37 20.77
N ASP A 279 -0.73 -11.56 21.50
CA ASP A 279 -1.01 -12.78 22.26
C ASP A 279 -1.71 -13.84 21.40
N LEU A 280 -1.01 -14.22 20.33
CA LEU A 280 -1.45 -15.21 19.35
C LEU A 280 -1.43 -16.61 19.95
N SER A 281 -2.54 -17.32 19.85
CA SER A 281 -2.71 -18.72 20.24
C SER A 281 -2.47 -19.66 19.06
N MET A 282 -3.17 -19.43 17.94
CA MET A 282 -3.06 -20.27 16.75
C MET A 282 -3.36 -19.50 15.46
N VAL A 283 -2.85 -20.02 14.34
CA VAL A 283 -3.17 -19.57 12.99
C VAL A 283 -3.72 -20.74 12.20
N ILE A 284 -4.89 -20.57 11.60
CA ILE A 284 -5.47 -21.49 10.63
C ILE A 284 -5.41 -20.79 9.27
N LEU A 285 -4.85 -21.45 8.27
CA LEU A 285 -4.72 -20.92 6.91
C LEU A 285 -5.25 -21.96 5.93
N ASN A 286 -6.20 -21.59 5.08
CA ASN A 286 -6.92 -22.48 4.17
C ASN A 286 -7.57 -23.70 4.88
N GLY A 287 -7.98 -23.54 6.14
CA GLY A 287 -8.56 -24.62 6.96
C GLY A 287 -7.54 -25.56 7.60
N GLU A 288 -6.23 -25.33 7.40
CA GLU A 288 -5.16 -26.12 8.00
C GLU A 288 -4.46 -25.36 9.13
N LEU A 289 -3.98 -26.09 10.13
CA LEU A 289 -3.21 -25.53 11.24
C LEU A 289 -1.82 -25.10 10.75
N ALA A 290 -1.59 -23.79 10.67
CA ALA A 290 -0.31 -23.22 10.21
C ALA A 290 0.64 -22.90 11.38
N VAL A 291 0.10 -22.44 12.51
CA VAL A 291 0.83 -22.15 13.74
C VAL A 291 0.01 -22.61 14.94
N ASP A 292 0.65 -23.27 15.91
CA ASP A 292 0.07 -23.64 17.20
C ASP A 292 1.03 -23.24 18.31
N LYS A 293 0.58 -22.39 19.25
CA LYS A 293 1.36 -21.90 20.40
C LYS A 293 0.76 -22.33 21.75
N ARG A 294 -0.25 -23.21 21.74
CA ARG A 294 -0.91 -23.73 22.95
C ARG A 294 -0.04 -24.73 23.69
#